data_AF-A0A0A9ZEC0-F1
#
_entry.id   AF-A0A0A9ZEC0-F1
#
_cell.length_a   1.000
_cell.length_b   1.000
_cell.length_c   1.000
_cell.angle_alpha   90.00
_cell.angle_beta   90.00
_cell.angle_gamma   90.00
#
_symmetry.space_group_name_H-M   'P 1'
#
loop_
_entity.id
_entity.type
_entity.pdbx_description
1 polymer ?
#
loop_
_entity_poly.entity_id
_entity_poly.type
_entity_poly.pdbx_seq_one_letter_code
_entity_poly.pdbx_strand_id
1 'polypeptide(L)'
;MTVVFAPVGIQSEVKSIEMHHETLDMAEPGDNVGFNVKLAVKDLARGMVCADIKNDPACPVASFDAQVIIMGHPGEIRVGYTPVLDCHTAHIACRFNQLKLKYDAISMKIVEAEPATIKTGDASLIEIVPTKPMSVEPYSEYPPLGRFAIRDMRKTVGVGIIMSTMRVVGRDKEKKQDIIQMFPPKTAEQIRKEQEEQEAAIRQAKEEAEARAKAKAEKEKKEKKDKKEKKDKD
;
A
#
# COMPACT_ATOMS: atom_id res chain seq x y z
N MET A 1 -12.82 27.00 -12.36
CA MET A 1 -11.65 26.17 -11.93
C MET A 1 -11.52 24.99 -12.88
N THR A 2 -10.30 24.63 -13.32
CA THR A 2 -10.09 23.44 -14.18
C THR A 2 -9.61 22.27 -13.33
N VAL A 3 -10.29 21.14 -13.44
CA VAL A 3 -9.98 19.93 -12.68
C VAL A 3 -9.59 18.79 -13.60
N VAL A 4 -8.84 17.83 -13.06
CA VAL A 4 -8.48 16.57 -13.70
C VAL A 4 -9.08 15.40 -12.94
N PHE A 5 -9.57 14.40 -13.67
CA PHE A 5 -10.12 13.15 -13.15
C PHE A 5 -9.13 12.01 -13.39
N ALA A 6 -8.43 11.60 -12.34
CA ALA A 6 -7.57 10.43 -12.34
C ALA A 6 -8.39 9.15 -12.10
N PRO A 7 -7.98 7.98 -12.61
CA PRO A 7 -6.71 7.69 -13.27
C PRO A 7 -6.69 7.96 -14.79
N VAL A 8 -7.81 8.34 -15.40
CA VAL A 8 -7.90 8.50 -16.87
C VAL A 8 -7.22 9.78 -17.36
N GLY A 9 -7.15 10.82 -16.52
CA GLY A 9 -6.53 12.10 -16.85
C GLY A 9 -7.45 13.03 -17.66
N ILE A 10 -8.76 12.84 -17.56
CA ILE A 10 -9.75 13.68 -18.26
C ILE A 10 -9.82 15.03 -17.56
N GLN A 11 -9.77 16.12 -18.32
CA GLN A 11 -9.85 17.47 -17.78
C GLN A 11 -11.21 18.09 -18.08
N SER A 12 -11.73 18.86 -17.13
CA SER A 12 -12.93 19.67 -17.35
C SER A 12 -12.93 20.90 -16.46
N GLU A 13 -13.67 21.92 -16.89
CA GLU A 13 -13.98 23.07 -16.06
C GLU A 13 -15.20 22.78 -15.16
N VAL A 14 -15.11 23.18 -13.90
CA VAL A 14 -16.22 23.17 -12.92
C VAL A 14 -17.07 24.42 -13.13
N LYS A 15 -18.38 24.24 -13.32
CA LYS A 15 -19.35 25.32 -13.57
C LYS A 15 -20.09 25.78 -12.33
N SER A 16 -20.54 24.84 -11.50
CA SER A 16 -21.32 25.11 -10.29
C SER A 16 -21.04 24.02 -9.26
N ILE A 17 -21.23 24.36 -7.99
CA ILE A 17 -21.13 23.45 -6.86
C ILE A 17 -22.45 23.55 -6.11
N GLU A 18 -22.96 22.41 -5.66
CA GLU A 18 -24.24 22.29 -4.95
C GLU A 18 -24.09 21.35 -3.76
N MET A 19 -24.67 21.72 -2.62
CA MET A 19 -24.79 20.88 -1.43
C MET A 19 -26.23 20.95 -0.94
N HIS A 20 -26.91 19.80 -0.82
CA HIS A 20 -28.30 19.73 -0.35
C HIS A 20 -29.30 20.66 -1.07
N HIS A 21 -29.19 20.78 -2.40
CA HIS A 21 -30.00 21.65 -3.26
C HIS A 21 -29.75 23.17 -3.12
N GLU A 22 -28.66 23.55 -2.46
CA GLU A 22 -28.20 24.94 -2.40
C GLU A 22 -26.90 25.10 -3.18
N THR A 23 -26.82 26.17 -3.98
CA THR A 23 -25.60 26.51 -4.71
C THR A 23 -24.57 27.07 -3.75
N LEU A 24 -23.33 26.60 -3.88
CA LEU A 24 -22.19 27.07 -3.11
C LEU A 24 -21.17 27.76 -4.02
N ASP A 25 -20.53 28.81 -3.51
CA ASP A 25 -19.40 29.45 -4.18
C ASP A 25 -18.10 28.65 -4.01
N MET A 26 -17.97 27.93 -2.88
CA MET A 26 -16.80 27.14 -2.53
C MET A 26 -17.24 25.95 -1.66
N ALA A 27 -16.54 24.82 -1.81
CA ALA A 27 -16.65 23.66 -0.92
C ALA A 27 -15.39 23.54 -0.07
N GLU A 28 -15.55 23.20 1.20
CA GLU A 28 -14.45 23.00 2.14
C GLU A 28 -14.18 21.49 2.37
N PRO A 29 -12.98 21.12 2.87
CA PRO A 29 -12.69 19.73 3.22
C PRO A 29 -13.69 19.18 4.24
N GLY A 30 -14.47 18.17 3.84
CA GLY A 30 -15.51 17.56 4.67
C GLY A 30 -16.91 17.67 4.07
N ASP A 31 -17.11 18.60 3.14
CA ASP A 31 -18.40 18.79 2.47
C ASP A 31 -18.68 17.68 1.47
N ASN A 32 -19.90 17.15 1.50
CA ASN A 32 -20.39 16.22 0.49
C ASN A 32 -21.16 17.00 -0.59
N VAL A 33 -20.45 17.36 -1.66
CA VAL A 33 -20.96 18.23 -2.71
C VAL A 33 -21.17 17.49 -4.03
N GLY A 34 -22.17 17.92 -4.79
CA GLY A 34 -22.24 17.71 -6.23
C GLY A 34 -21.64 18.92 -6.94
N PHE A 35 -20.95 18.71 -8.07
CA PHE A 35 -20.48 19.82 -8.90
C PHE A 35 -20.64 19.50 -10.38
N ASN A 36 -20.91 20.53 -11.18
CA ASN A 36 -21.23 20.38 -12.59
C ASN A 36 -19.98 20.52 -13.47
N VAL A 37 -19.76 19.56 -14.36
CA VAL A 37 -18.66 19.53 -15.34
C VAL A 37 -19.19 19.16 -16.73
N LYS A 38 -18.50 19.61 -17.80
CA LYS A 38 -18.87 19.30 -19.19
C LYS A 38 -18.30 17.95 -19.65
N LEU A 39 -18.65 16.87 -18.96
CA LEU A 39 -18.21 15.50 -19.30
C LEU A 39 -19.40 14.57 -19.52
N ALA A 40 -19.23 13.53 -20.33
CA ALA A 40 -20.26 12.51 -20.47
C ALA A 40 -20.23 11.57 -19.25
N VAL A 41 -21.40 11.07 -18.83
CA VAL A 41 -21.51 10.17 -17.66
C VAL A 41 -20.66 8.91 -17.82
N LYS A 42 -20.51 8.40 -19.05
CA LYS A 42 -19.69 7.22 -19.36
C LYS A 42 -18.19 7.42 -19.14
N ASP A 43 -17.74 8.68 -19.10
CA ASP A 43 -16.32 9.04 -18.94
C ASP A 43 -15.92 9.10 -17.46
N LEU A 44 -16.90 9.12 -16.56
CA LEU A 44 -16.72 9.17 -15.12
C LEU A 44 -17.14 7.85 -14.47
N ALA A 45 -16.37 7.41 -13.48
CA ALA A 45 -16.69 6.24 -12.69
C ALA A 45 -16.40 6.48 -11.21
N ARG A 46 -17.14 5.78 -10.34
CA ARG A 46 -16.85 5.75 -8.92
C ARG A 46 -15.43 5.21 -8.69
N GLY A 47 -14.69 5.84 -7.77
CA GLY A 47 -13.28 5.53 -7.52
C GLY A 47 -12.29 6.40 -8.29
N MET A 48 -12.78 7.26 -9.20
CA MET A 48 -11.95 8.33 -9.77
C MET A 48 -11.69 9.44 -8.74
N VAL A 49 -10.52 10.06 -8.83
CA VAL A 49 -10.10 11.16 -7.97
C VAL A 49 -10.08 12.44 -8.79
N CYS A 50 -10.78 13.47 -8.30
CA CYS A 50 -10.81 14.80 -8.90
C CYS A 50 -9.80 15.70 -8.18
N ALA A 51 -8.95 16.40 -8.94
CA ALA A 51 -7.94 17.32 -8.39
C ALA A 51 -7.83 18.59 -9.24
N ASP A 52 -7.30 19.67 -8.67
CA ASP A 52 -6.93 20.86 -9.45
C ASP A 52 -5.77 20.51 -10.38
N ILE A 53 -5.87 20.91 -11.64
CA ILE A 53 -4.77 20.71 -12.59
C ILE A 53 -3.52 21.52 -12.23
N LYS A 54 -3.68 22.65 -11.53
CA LYS A 54 -2.59 23.57 -11.21
C LYS A 54 -1.90 23.27 -9.89
N ASN A 55 -2.50 22.43 -9.04
CA ASN A 55 -2.01 22.18 -7.68
C ASN A 55 -1.99 20.67 -7.39
N ASP A 56 -0.83 20.06 -7.62
CA ASP A 56 -0.58 18.61 -7.53
C ASP A 56 -1.71 17.75 -8.14
N PRO A 57 -1.81 17.69 -9.48
CA PRO A 57 -2.86 16.94 -10.14
C PRO A 57 -2.79 15.46 -9.79
N ALA A 58 -3.94 14.88 -9.44
CA ALA A 58 -4.06 13.44 -9.24
C ALA A 58 -3.65 12.67 -10.51
N CYS A 59 -2.90 11.59 -10.32
CA CYS A 59 -2.35 10.76 -11.39
C CYS A 59 -2.68 9.28 -11.19
N PRO A 60 -2.66 8.47 -12.27
CA PRO A 60 -2.65 7.01 -12.13
C PRO A 60 -1.40 6.54 -11.39
N VAL A 61 -1.50 5.43 -10.67
CA VAL A 61 -0.35 4.73 -10.06
C VAL A 61 -0.03 3.44 -10.81
N ALA A 62 1.26 3.17 -11.01
CA ALA A 62 1.75 1.90 -11.56
C ALA A 62 1.87 0.83 -10.46
N SER A 63 2.47 1.20 -9.34
CA SER A 63 2.57 0.40 -8.13
C SER A 63 2.64 1.32 -6.92
N PHE A 64 2.46 0.76 -5.73
CA PHE A 64 2.65 1.49 -4.48
C PHE A 64 3.15 0.56 -3.39
N ASP A 65 3.99 1.09 -2.51
CA ASP A 65 4.46 0.37 -1.34
C ASP A 65 3.54 0.71 -0.17
N ALA A 66 3.02 -0.32 0.47
CA ALA A 66 2.13 -0.17 1.60
C ALA A 66 2.56 -1.04 2.77
N GLN A 67 2.45 -0.47 3.96
CA GLN A 67 2.52 -1.23 5.20
C GLN A 67 1.15 -1.85 5.46
N VAL A 68 1.10 -3.17 5.49
CA VAL A 68 -0.12 -3.95 5.62
C VAL A 68 -0.08 -4.77 6.91
N ILE A 69 -1.18 -4.78 7.65
CA ILE A 69 -1.39 -5.63 8.82
C ILE A 69 -2.49 -6.64 8.48
N ILE A 70 -2.17 -7.93 8.61
CA ILE A 70 -3.12 -9.02 8.34
C ILE A 70 -3.89 -9.35 9.62
N MET A 71 -5.21 -9.23 9.57
CA MET A 71 -6.08 -9.37 10.74
C MET A 71 -6.82 -10.72 10.79
N GLY A 72 -7.17 -11.29 9.64
CA GLY A 72 -8.10 -12.43 9.64
C GLY A 72 -8.16 -13.15 8.31
N HIS A 73 -7.08 -13.82 7.93
CA HIS A 73 -7.02 -14.69 6.74
C HIS A 73 -6.90 -16.18 7.18
N PRO A 74 -7.71 -17.10 6.61
CA PRO A 74 -7.75 -18.51 7.05
C PRO A 74 -6.49 -19.30 6.66
N GLY A 75 -5.71 -18.81 5.70
CA GLY A 75 -4.47 -19.44 5.23
C GLY A 75 -3.27 -18.50 5.26
N GLU A 76 -2.25 -18.83 4.48
CA GLU A 76 -1.06 -18.02 4.29
C GLU A 76 -1.20 -17.17 3.02
N ILE A 77 -0.76 -15.92 3.07
CA ILE A 77 -0.70 -15.04 1.90
C ILE A 77 0.71 -15.11 1.33
N ARG A 78 0.79 -15.24 0.00
CA ARG A 78 2.03 -15.34 -0.77
C ARG A 78 2.09 -14.26 -1.84
N VAL A 79 3.28 -14.07 -2.41
CA VAL A 79 3.45 -13.25 -3.62
C VAL A 79 2.49 -13.73 -4.71
N GLY A 80 1.83 -12.78 -5.37
CA GLY A 80 0.80 -13.03 -6.38
C GLY A 80 -0.63 -13.08 -5.83
N TYR A 81 -0.84 -13.06 -4.51
CA TYR A 81 -2.16 -12.91 -3.91
C TYR A 81 -2.85 -11.64 -4.44
N THR A 82 -4.11 -11.77 -4.86
CA THR A 82 -4.84 -10.70 -5.56
C THR A 82 -6.18 -10.41 -4.89
N PRO A 83 -6.18 -9.80 -3.69
CA PRO A 83 -7.40 -9.40 -2.99
C PRO A 83 -8.02 -8.15 -3.62
N VAL A 84 -9.22 -7.79 -3.15
CA VAL A 84 -9.84 -6.51 -3.49
C VAL A 84 -9.49 -5.47 -2.42
N LEU A 85 -9.05 -4.30 -2.86
CA LEU A 85 -8.74 -3.17 -2.00
C LEU A 85 -9.88 -2.15 -2.07
N ASP A 86 -10.39 -1.81 -0.90
CA ASP A 86 -11.22 -0.62 -0.70
C ASP A 86 -10.31 0.52 -0.26
N CYS A 87 -10.09 1.47 -1.15
CA CYS A 87 -9.39 2.71 -0.83
C CYS A 87 -10.30 3.85 -1.24
N HIS A 88 -10.56 4.80 -0.33
CA HIS A 88 -11.52 5.89 -0.55
C HIS A 88 -12.87 5.38 -1.10
N THR A 89 -13.23 5.75 -2.32
CA THR A 89 -14.43 5.27 -3.03
C THR A 89 -14.12 4.19 -4.07
N ALA A 90 -12.84 3.91 -4.33
CA ALA A 90 -12.39 2.87 -5.26
C ALA A 90 -12.48 1.47 -4.63
N HIS A 91 -12.88 0.51 -5.48
CA HIS A 91 -13.00 -0.90 -5.17
C HIS A 91 -12.33 -1.69 -6.29
N ILE A 92 -11.04 -2.00 -6.13
CA ILE A 92 -10.19 -2.53 -7.22
C ILE A 92 -9.39 -3.73 -6.71
N ALA A 93 -9.34 -4.80 -7.51
CA ALA A 93 -8.46 -5.93 -7.24
C ALA A 93 -7.00 -5.50 -7.44
N CYS A 94 -6.13 -5.77 -6.48
CA CYS A 94 -4.71 -5.45 -6.57
C CYS A 94 -3.88 -6.69 -6.27
N ARG A 95 -2.78 -6.86 -7.00
CA ARG A 95 -1.86 -7.97 -6.84
C ARG A 95 -0.74 -7.59 -5.90
N PHE A 96 -0.43 -8.46 -4.95
CA PHE A 96 0.76 -8.34 -4.11
C PHE A 96 1.95 -8.80 -4.94
N ASN A 97 2.70 -7.85 -5.48
CA ASN A 97 3.78 -8.11 -6.43
C ASN A 97 5.04 -8.61 -5.72
N GLN A 98 5.37 -8.02 -4.58
CA GLN A 98 6.52 -8.42 -3.77
C GLN A 98 6.24 -8.17 -2.29
N LEU A 99 6.59 -9.14 -1.45
CA LEU A 99 6.63 -8.97 0.00
C LEU A 99 8.04 -8.53 0.36
N LYS A 100 8.24 -7.24 0.67
CA LYS A 100 9.58 -6.66 0.86
C LYS A 100 10.12 -6.96 2.25
N LEU A 101 9.34 -6.64 3.27
CA LEU A 101 9.76 -6.75 4.67
C LEU A 101 8.62 -7.29 5.52
N LYS A 102 8.95 -8.07 6.53
CA LYS A 102 8.04 -8.47 7.60
C LYS A 102 8.38 -7.71 8.87
N TYR A 103 7.37 -7.12 9.49
CA TYR A 103 7.46 -6.45 10.78
C TYR A 103 6.68 -7.22 11.84
N ASP A 104 7.10 -7.06 13.09
CA ASP A 104 6.26 -7.35 14.24
C ASP A 104 5.19 -6.26 14.36
N ALA A 105 3.91 -6.64 14.42
CA ALA A 105 2.79 -5.70 14.37
C ALA A 105 2.72 -4.74 15.57
N ILE A 106 3.38 -5.09 16.69
CA ILE A 106 3.41 -4.26 17.90
C ILE A 106 4.69 -3.42 17.95
N SER A 107 5.86 -4.05 17.86
CA SER A 107 7.13 -3.32 18.02
C SER A 107 7.61 -2.60 16.74
N MET A 108 6.98 -2.87 15.59
CA MET A 108 7.36 -2.37 14.27
C MET A 108 8.82 -2.65 13.87
N LYS A 109 9.48 -3.60 14.55
CA LYS A 109 10.83 -4.06 14.20
C LYS A 109 10.77 -5.04 13.04
N ILE A 110 11.78 -4.98 12.17
CA ILE A 110 11.94 -5.93 11.07
C ILE A 110 12.25 -7.30 11.66
N VAL A 111 11.45 -8.29 11.29
CA VAL A 111 11.61 -9.69 11.70
C VAL A 111 12.31 -10.49 10.61
N GLU A 112 11.91 -10.27 9.36
CA GLU A 112 12.37 -11.04 8.22
C GLU A 112 12.36 -10.15 6.97
N ALA A 113 13.41 -10.26 6.15
CA ALA A 113 13.47 -9.63 4.84
C ALA A 113 13.01 -10.63 3.78
N GLU A 114 12.19 -10.16 2.84
CA GLU A 114 11.60 -10.95 1.76
C GLU A 114 10.92 -12.25 2.24
N PRO A 115 9.91 -12.14 3.13
CA PRO A 115 9.23 -13.32 3.66
C PRO A 115 8.53 -14.09 2.53
N ALA A 116 8.65 -15.42 2.54
CA ALA A 116 7.95 -16.26 1.57
C ALA A 116 6.42 -16.25 1.77
N THR A 117 5.98 -16.05 3.01
CA THR A 117 4.57 -16.07 3.43
C THR A 117 4.30 -15.10 4.56
N ILE A 118 3.13 -14.48 4.57
CA ILE A 118 2.60 -13.72 5.71
C ILE A 118 1.32 -14.37 6.25
N LYS A 119 1.12 -14.34 7.56
CA LYS A 119 -0.03 -14.92 8.25
C LYS A 119 -0.79 -13.87 9.05
N THR A 120 -1.93 -14.27 9.61
CA THR A 120 -2.71 -13.44 10.53
C THR A 120 -1.86 -13.01 11.73
N GLY A 121 -1.88 -11.70 12.02
CA GLY A 121 -1.09 -11.06 13.06
C GLY A 121 0.23 -10.44 12.56
N ASP A 122 0.68 -10.79 11.35
CA ASP A 122 1.89 -10.21 10.78
C ASP A 122 1.62 -8.82 10.19
N ALA A 123 2.63 -7.95 10.30
CA ALA A 123 2.71 -6.71 9.52
C ALA A 123 3.78 -6.87 8.43
N SER A 124 3.60 -6.27 7.26
CA SER A 124 4.56 -6.40 6.16
C SER A 124 4.55 -5.17 5.26
N LEU A 125 5.71 -4.78 4.73
CA LEU A 125 5.83 -3.84 3.62
C LEU A 125 5.66 -4.63 2.32
N ILE A 126 4.66 -4.26 1.53
CA ILE A 126 4.26 -4.97 0.32
C ILE A 126 4.23 -3.99 -0.84
N GLU A 127 4.85 -4.36 -1.95
CA GLU A 127 4.63 -3.70 -3.23
C GLU A 127 3.33 -4.23 -3.85
N ILE A 128 2.39 -3.33 -4.10
CA ILE A 128 1.05 -3.64 -4.60
C ILE A 128 0.87 -3.02 -5.99
N VAL A 129 0.35 -3.82 -6.93
CA VAL A 129 0.07 -3.42 -8.30
C VAL A 129 -1.44 -3.52 -8.56
N PRO A 130 -2.13 -2.41 -8.87
CA PRO A 130 -3.54 -2.45 -9.26
C PRO A 130 -3.77 -3.26 -10.54
N THR A 131 -4.84 -4.07 -10.60
CA THR A 131 -5.22 -4.79 -11.84
C THR A 131 -5.94 -3.91 -12.86
N LYS A 132 -6.52 -2.79 -12.39
CA LYS A 132 -7.14 -1.75 -13.20
C LYS A 132 -6.51 -0.41 -12.83
N PRO A 133 -6.52 0.59 -13.74
CA PRO A 133 -6.04 1.93 -13.42
C PRO A 133 -6.69 2.44 -12.13
N MET A 134 -5.85 2.94 -11.23
CA MET A 134 -6.24 3.42 -9.90
C MET A 134 -5.42 4.67 -9.60
N SER A 135 -6.00 5.56 -8.79
CA SER A 135 -5.29 6.71 -8.21
C SER A 135 -5.40 6.62 -6.69
N VAL A 136 -4.25 6.63 -6.03
CA VAL A 136 -4.05 6.55 -4.58
C VAL A 136 -2.83 7.36 -4.23
N GLU A 137 -2.72 7.77 -2.97
CA GLU A 137 -1.64 8.66 -2.54
C GLU A 137 -1.00 8.19 -1.23
N PRO A 138 0.25 8.59 -0.95
CA PRO A 138 0.88 8.35 0.34
C PRO A 138 0.07 8.94 1.48
N TYR A 139 -0.03 8.20 2.58
CA TYR A 139 -0.78 8.61 3.75
C TYR A 139 -0.24 9.88 4.42
N SER A 140 1.08 10.13 4.33
CA SER A 140 1.71 11.32 4.88
C SER A 140 1.23 12.61 4.20
N GLU A 141 0.93 12.54 2.91
CA GLU A 141 0.50 13.68 2.09
C GLU A 141 -1.02 13.81 2.07
N TYR A 142 -1.71 12.71 1.74
CA TYR A 142 -3.17 12.67 1.61
C TYR A 142 -3.77 11.52 2.42
N PRO A 143 -3.96 11.69 3.75
CA PRO A 143 -4.45 10.63 4.63
C PRO A 143 -5.73 9.91 4.17
N PRO A 144 -6.75 10.59 3.60
CA PRO A 144 -7.97 9.93 3.12
C PRO A 144 -7.77 9.03 1.89
N LEU A 145 -6.70 9.26 1.11
CA LEU A 145 -6.36 8.49 -0.09
C LEU A 145 -5.27 7.44 0.16
N GLY A 146 -4.64 7.46 1.34
CA GLY A 146 -3.55 6.55 1.71
C GLY A 146 -3.93 5.42 2.66
N ARG A 147 -5.18 5.34 3.12
CA ARG A 147 -5.69 4.21 3.92
C ARG A 147 -6.53 3.30 3.04
N PHE A 148 -6.35 1.99 3.21
CA PHE A 148 -7.18 1.02 2.50
C PHE A 148 -7.47 -0.21 3.36
N ALA A 149 -8.61 -0.83 3.08
CA ALA A 149 -8.98 -2.13 3.62
C ALA A 149 -8.77 -3.19 2.55
N ILE A 150 -8.26 -4.35 2.95
CA ILE A 150 -8.08 -5.50 2.08
C ILE A 150 -9.22 -6.46 2.36
N ARG A 151 -9.98 -6.79 1.31
CA ARG A 151 -11.08 -7.75 1.38
C ARG A 151 -10.84 -8.96 0.52
N ASP A 152 -11.20 -10.10 1.08
CA ASP A 152 -11.31 -11.37 0.37
C ASP A 152 -12.43 -12.20 1.00
N MET A 153 -13.09 -13.04 0.21
CA MET A 153 -14.20 -13.90 0.66
C MET A 153 -15.29 -13.14 1.46
N ARG A 154 -15.57 -11.89 1.08
CA ARG A 154 -16.50 -10.96 1.78
C ARG A 154 -16.12 -10.62 3.23
N LYS A 155 -14.87 -10.86 3.61
CA LYS A 155 -14.30 -10.52 4.93
C LYS A 155 -13.16 -9.54 4.75
N THR A 156 -12.95 -8.69 5.76
CA THR A 156 -11.75 -7.87 5.83
C THR A 156 -10.60 -8.74 6.32
N VAL A 157 -9.62 -8.97 5.47
CA VAL A 157 -8.45 -9.82 5.78
C VAL A 157 -7.30 -9.02 6.37
N GLY A 158 -7.26 -7.72 6.10
CA GLY A 158 -6.24 -6.82 6.62
C GLY A 158 -6.54 -5.36 6.31
N VAL A 159 -5.69 -4.49 6.82
CA VAL A 159 -5.72 -3.05 6.59
C VAL A 159 -4.32 -2.59 6.22
N GLY A 160 -4.22 -1.52 5.44
CA GLY A 160 -2.93 -0.99 5.03
C GLY A 160 -2.89 0.52 4.93
N ILE A 161 -1.66 1.02 5.02
CA ILE A 161 -1.31 2.43 4.88
C ILE A 161 -0.28 2.52 3.76
N ILE A 162 -0.53 3.39 2.78
CA ILE A 162 0.36 3.64 1.65
C ILE A 162 1.51 4.53 2.12
N MET A 163 2.73 4.04 1.91
CA MET A 163 3.97 4.72 2.31
C MET A 163 4.56 5.52 1.16
N SER A 164 4.53 4.96 -0.05
CA SER A 164 4.97 5.62 -1.27
C SER A 164 4.20 5.10 -2.48
N THR A 165 4.11 5.92 -3.51
CA THR A 165 3.44 5.56 -4.76
C THR A 165 4.36 5.78 -5.95
N MET A 166 4.21 4.95 -6.97
CA MET A 166 4.86 5.12 -8.27
C MET A 166 3.84 5.71 -9.23
N ARG A 167 3.74 7.04 -9.26
CA ARG A 167 2.81 7.80 -10.11
C ARG A 167 3.23 7.70 -11.58
N VAL A 168 2.26 7.55 -12.46
CA VAL A 168 2.44 7.65 -13.91
C VAL A 168 2.16 9.10 -14.31
N VAL A 169 3.23 9.85 -14.57
CA VAL A 169 3.19 11.30 -14.86
C VAL A 169 3.14 11.62 -16.36
N GLY A 170 3.31 10.62 -17.21
CA GLY A 170 3.20 10.79 -18.65
C GLY A 170 3.47 9.50 -19.40
N ARG A 171 3.48 9.59 -20.73
CA ARG A 171 3.87 8.48 -21.62
C ARG A 171 4.91 8.99 -22.59
N ASP A 172 6.06 8.35 -22.63
CA ASP A 172 7.09 8.56 -23.63
C ASP A 172 6.56 8.02 -24.97
N LYS A 173 6.36 8.93 -25.93
CA LYS A 173 5.80 8.61 -27.25
C LYS A 173 6.78 7.82 -28.12
N GLU A 174 8.08 7.95 -27.90
CA GLU A 174 9.11 7.25 -28.68
C GLU A 174 9.30 5.83 -28.17
N LYS A 175 9.35 5.64 -26.84
CA LYS A 175 9.56 4.33 -26.21
C LYS A 175 8.28 3.54 -25.93
N LYS A 176 7.10 4.16 -26.12
CA LYS A 176 5.79 3.60 -25.72
C LYS A 176 5.77 3.11 -24.27
N GLN A 177 6.50 3.80 -23.39
CA GLN A 177 6.60 3.48 -21.98
C GLN A 177 6.01 4.60 -21.13
N ASP A 178 5.38 4.23 -20.03
CA ASP A 178 4.87 5.19 -19.07
C ASP A 178 6.04 5.79 -18.28
N ILE A 179 6.02 7.11 -18.10
CA ILE A 179 7.01 7.82 -17.28
C ILE A 179 6.54 7.67 -15.83
N ILE A 180 7.28 6.88 -15.07
CA ILE A 180 6.96 6.55 -13.68
C ILE A 180 7.84 7.39 -12.77
N GLN A 181 7.21 8.07 -11.81
CA GLN A 181 7.87 8.89 -10.81
C GLN A 181 7.42 8.49 -9.40
N MET A 182 8.37 8.36 -8.49
CA MET A 182 8.07 8.08 -7.08
C MET A 182 7.51 9.33 -6.40
N PHE A 183 6.47 9.14 -5.59
CA PHE A 183 5.83 10.17 -4.78
C PHE A 183 5.68 9.71 -3.31
N PRO A 184 6.07 10.53 -2.31
CA PRO A 184 6.69 11.84 -2.45
C PRO A 184 8.07 11.76 -3.13
N PRO A 185 8.48 12.79 -3.90
CA PRO A 185 9.76 12.78 -4.58
C PRO A 185 10.88 12.81 -3.54
N LYS A 186 11.69 11.75 -3.48
CA LYS A 186 12.88 11.68 -2.63
C LYS A 186 14.11 12.02 -3.45
N THR A 187 15.04 12.77 -2.86
CA THR A 187 16.33 13.03 -3.50
C THR A 187 17.16 11.74 -3.57
N ALA A 188 18.13 11.68 -4.48
CA ALA A 188 19.01 10.52 -4.60
C ALA A 188 19.75 10.21 -3.28
N GLU A 189 20.09 11.23 -2.49
CA GLU A 189 20.70 11.08 -1.17
C GLU A 189 19.74 10.49 -0.14
N GLN A 190 18.49 10.94 -0.12
CA GLN A 190 17.46 10.37 0.76
C GLN A 190 17.19 8.91 0.42
N ILE A 191 17.13 8.57 -0.88
CA ILE A 191 16.94 7.19 -1.34
C ILE A 191 18.14 6.33 -0.90
N ARG A 192 19.38 6.78 -1.12
CA ARG A 192 20.58 6.05 -0.70
C ARG A 192 20.62 5.84 0.81
N LYS A 193 20.32 6.89 1.59
CA LYS A 193 20.33 6.81 3.04
C LYS A 193 19.26 5.86 3.57
N GLU A 194 18.04 5.92 3.03
CA GLU A 194 16.97 4.97 3.39
C GLU A 194 17.32 3.54 2.98
N GLN A 195 17.95 3.35 1.80
CA GLN A 195 18.43 2.04 1.37
C GLN A 195 19.51 1.50 2.30
N GLU A 196 20.50 2.32 2.67
CA GLU A 196 21.55 1.93 3.62
C GLU A 196 20.98 1.63 5.02
N GLU A 197 20.06 2.45 5.52
CA GLU A 197 19.38 2.22 6.80
C GLU A 197 18.50 0.95 6.75
N GLN A 198 17.79 0.73 5.65
CA GLN A 198 17.01 -0.50 5.43
C GLN A 198 17.92 -1.72 5.34
N GLU A 199 19.01 -1.67 4.57
CA GLU A 199 19.98 -2.77 4.44
C GLU A 199 20.66 -3.07 5.77
N ALA A 200 21.03 -2.05 6.55
CA ALA A 200 21.58 -2.20 7.88
C ALA A 200 20.56 -2.84 8.83
N ALA A 201 19.30 -2.40 8.79
CA ALA A 201 18.23 -2.96 9.62
C ALA A 201 17.89 -4.41 9.21
N ILE A 202 17.91 -4.72 7.91
CA ILE A 202 17.76 -6.08 7.37
C ILE A 202 18.91 -6.97 7.85
N ARG A 203 20.15 -6.48 7.81
CA ARG A 203 21.32 -7.21 8.27
C ARG A 203 21.23 -7.51 9.77
N GLN A 204 20.90 -6.50 10.59
CA GLN A 204 20.69 -6.69 12.03
C GLN A 204 19.56 -7.69 12.31
N ALA A 205 18.45 -7.61 11.60
CA ALA A 205 17.34 -8.56 11.74
C ALA A 205 17.74 -9.99 11.36
N LYS A 206 18.52 -10.18 10.30
CA LYS A 206 19.06 -11.49 9.92
C LYS A 206 19.98 -12.08 10.99
N GLU A 207 20.89 -11.27 11.54
CA GLU A 207 21.80 -11.68 12.62
C GLU A 207 21.03 -12.06 13.90
N GLU A 208 20.02 -11.27 14.30
CA GLU A 208 19.15 -11.58 15.44
C GLU A 208 18.29 -12.83 15.21
N ALA A 209 17.74 -13.01 14.01
CA ALA A 209 16.96 -14.19 13.66
C ALA A 209 17.80 -15.47 13.69
N GLU A 210 19.05 -15.41 13.18
CA GLU A 210 19.99 -16.53 13.23
C GLU A 210 20.40 -16.87 14.67
N ALA A 211 20.65 -15.85 15.51
CA ALA A 211 20.93 -16.04 16.93
C ALA A 211 19.75 -16.69 17.68
N ARG A 212 18.51 -16.25 17.41
CA ARG A 212 17.29 -16.86 17.98
C ARG A 212 17.11 -18.30 17.52
N ALA A 213 17.38 -18.61 16.25
CA ALA A 213 17.31 -19.96 15.72
C ALA A 213 18.33 -20.90 16.39
N LYS A 214 19.58 -20.44 16.57
CA LYS A 214 20.63 -21.18 17.30
C LYS A 214 20.24 -21.44 18.75
N ALA A 215 19.75 -20.43 19.45
CA ALA A 215 19.30 -20.57 20.85
C ALA A 215 18.12 -21.55 21.00
N LYS A 216 17.17 -21.55 20.05
CA LYS A 216 16.04 -22.50 20.05
C LYS A 216 16.51 -23.92 19.77
N ALA A 217 17.42 -24.12 18.82
CA ALA A 217 18.02 -25.43 18.53
C ALA A 217 18.84 -25.98 19.71
N GLU A 218 19.55 -25.13 20.46
CA GLU A 218 20.26 -25.55 21.67
C GLU A 218 19.31 -25.93 22.81
N LYS A 219 18.20 -25.19 23.00
CA LYS A 219 17.17 -25.57 23.97
C LYS A 219 16.51 -26.91 23.62
N GLU A 220 16.15 -27.14 22.36
CA GLU A 220 15.59 -28.41 21.92
C GLU A 220 16.59 -29.57 22.06
N LYS A 221 17.89 -29.33 21.82
CA LYS A 221 18.93 -30.33 22.08
C LYS A 221 19.05 -30.66 23.57
N LYS A 222 19.00 -29.66 24.46
CA LYS A 222 18.99 -29.87 25.92
C LYS A 222 17.76 -30.66 26.36
N GLU A 223 16.55 -30.27 25.93
CA GLU A 223 15.33 -30.98 26.30
C GLU A 223 15.28 -32.43 25.79
N LYS A 224 15.80 -32.69 24.57
CA LYS A 224 15.92 -34.06 24.06
C LYS A 224 16.94 -34.88 24.85
N LYS A 225 18.01 -34.27 25.33
CA LYS A 225 19.03 -34.93 26.15
C LYS A 225 18.48 -35.27 27.54
N ASP A 226 17.78 -34.33 28.18
CA ASP A 226 17.14 -34.52 29.49
C ASP A 226 16.02 -35.57 29.44
N LYS A 227 15.25 -35.63 28.35
CA LYS A 227 14.24 -36.70 28.14
C LYS A 227 14.87 -38.07 27.91
N LYS A 228 16.07 -38.15 27.33
CA LYS A 228 16.77 -39.42 27.11
C LYS A 228 17.38 -39.93 28.42
N GLU A 229 17.99 -39.06 29.20
CA GLU A 229 18.55 -39.40 30.53
C GLU A 229 17.47 -39.79 31.56
N LYS A 230 16.24 -39.28 31.44
CA LYS A 230 15.10 -39.75 32.24
C LYS A 230 14.58 -41.13 31.82
N LYS A 231 14.77 -41.54 30.57
CA LYS A 231 14.26 -42.81 30.03
C LYS A 231 15.21 -43.98 30.26
N ASP A 232 16.49 -43.70 30.50
CA ASP A 232 17.52 -44.70 30.83
C ASP A 232 17.61 -44.97 32.36
N LYS A 233 16.76 -44.33 33.18
CA LYS A 233 16.72 -44.45 34.64
C LYS A 233 15.47 -45.15 35.20
N ASP A 234 14.54 -45.54 34.34
CA ASP A 234 13.38 -46.42 34.63
C ASP A 234 13.62 -47.80 33.98
#